data_AF-A0A453DWJ9-F1
#
_entry.id   AF-A0A453DWJ9-F1
#
_cell.length_a   1.000
_cell.length_b   1.000
_cell.length_c   1.000
_cell.angle_alpha   90.00
_cell.angle_beta   90.00
_cell.angle_gamma   90.00
#
_symmetry.space_group_name_H-M   'P 1'
#
loop_
_entity.id
_entity.type
_entity.pdbx_description
1 polymer ?
#
loop_
_entity_poly.entity_id
_entity_poly.type
_entity_poly.pdbx_seq_one_letter_code
_entity_poly.pdbx_strand_id
1 'polypeptide(L)'
;MKRASVICQCAWRQSIARRQLGKLRLANVERERLDELCRLHEMVDVLQQAVEDAEVRVIAEREAAVKAIAEAPPVIKETVVWVEDADKVNSWNAEVDRLKGLLGAEMQATIDAKKALAKAELRNEKLARLLGVQEIKNKTLQDSVKRMEEKASDLEAENRMLRQAVASIPSVKSPSSENHRAHDLQATPLNEKTTNGAIKPMIVDRNGDIHDDDNAELPASNDAEAEKQQQELLIKCISEDLGFSTGRPIAAYLIYRCLVHWRSFEEDRTTVFDRIIQKISAAIEARDSNEKLAYWLSNSCTLLLLLQRTLKTSGSAASARQRRRTSSLNSPKENQAPGHPERSVSDGRLVGALTDISQVEAKYPALAFKQQLTALLEKVYGVIRHDLKKELSSLLGLCIQAPRTFVVSPRGTGSQGTDMAQQASMAHWQSIIKILTNSLNVLKSNYVPPFLICKLFTQVFSFINVQLFNSLLLRRECCSFSNGEYVKAGLDELEHWCHWLTEEYAGSSWDELKHIRQAVTLLILEEKHSKSLKEITDDFCPALSMQQLYRISTMYCDDKFGTLGIPSDVVASMRAKMIGGSSSPSVQDDINSFLLDDDFSIPFSVDDIARL
;
A
#
# COMPACT_ATOMS: atom_id res chain seq x y z
N MET A 1 52.16 25.39 13.31
CA MET A 1 51.67 25.12 14.69
C MET A 1 50.51 26.05 15.09
N LYS A 2 50.70 27.38 15.21
CA LYS A 2 49.64 28.29 15.73
C LYS A 2 48.33 28.33 14.92
N ARG A 3 48.38 28.31 13.57
CA ARG A 3 47.18 28.32 12.72
C ARG A 3 46.33 27.04 12.84
N ALA A 4 46.97 25.87 12.92
CA ALA A 4 46.26 24.60 13.07
C ALA A 4 45.52 24.50 14.42
N SER A 5 46.13 25.00 15.50
CA SER A 5 45.51 25.05 16.82
C SER A 5 44.25 25.94 16.84
N VAL A 6 44.30 27.10 16.18
CA VAL A 6 43.13 28.00 16.06
C VAL A 6 42.00 27.35 15.26
N ILE A 7 42.31 26.66 14.15
CA ILE A 7 41.31 25.97 13.33
C ILE A 7 40.62 24.86 14.14
N CYS A 8 41.39 24.04 14.87
CA CYS A 8 40.82 22.99 15.73
C CYS A 8 39.96 23.57 16.85
N GLN A 9 40.38 24.67 17.48
CA GLN A 9 39.59 25.35 18.53
C GLN A 9 38.29 25.94 17.97
N CYS A 10 38.32 26.55 16.77
CA CYS A 10 37.12 27.06 16.12
C CYS A 10 36.14 25.94 15.76
N ALA A 11 36.63 24.84 15.18
CA ALA A 11 35.80 23.68 14.83
C ALA A 11 35.16 23.03 16.08
N TRP A 12 35.92 22.90 17.18
CA TRP A 12 35.41 22.38 18.45
C TRP A 12 34.32 23.28 19.05
N ARG A 13 34.54 24.60 19.08
CA ARG A 13 33.54 25.58 19.55
C ARG A 13 32.28 25.55 18.68
N GLN A 14 32.43 25.42 17.37
CA GLN A 14 31.29 25.33 16.44
C GLN A 14 30.49 24.04 16.65
N SER A 15 31.16 22.91 16.90
CA SER A 15 30.49 21.64 17.20
C SER A 15 29.71 21.69 18.51
N ILE A 16 30.25 22.35 19.54
CA ILE A 16 29.55 22.54 20.82
C ILE A 16 28.33 23.45 20.65
N ALA A 17 28.49 24.56 19.93
CA ALA A 17 27.38 25.48 19.65
C ALA A 17 26.25 24.79 18.88
N ARG A 18 26.55 23.97 17.87
CA ARG A 18 25.53 23.18 17.14
C ARG A 18 24.82 22.20 18.05
N ARG A 19 25.54 21.52 18.95
CA ARG A 19 24.95 20.57 19.92
C ARG A 19 24.05 21.29 20.94
N GLN A 20 24.45 22.46 21.41
CA GLN A 20 23.63 23.28 22.30
C GLN A 20 22.38 23.82 21.60
N LEU A 21 22.51 24.30 20.37
CA LEU A 21 21.38 24.76 19.56
C LEU A 21 20.38 23.62 19.27
N GLY A 22 20.87 22.41 19.00
CA GLY A 22 20.03 21.22 18.84
C GLY A 22 19.23 20.89 20.10
N LYS A 23 19.87 20.98 21.28
CA LYS A 23 19.17 20.78 22.57
C LYS A 23 18.09 21.84 22.82
N LEU A 24 18.38 23.11 22.54
CA LEU A 24 17.41 24.20 22.71
C LEU A 24 16.22 24.07 21.74
N ARG A 25 16.47 23.65 20.50
CA ARG A 25 15.40 23.38 19.52
C ARG A 25 14.49 22.25 19.98
N LEU A 26 15.04 21.15 20.48
CA LEU A 26 14.25 20.04 21.00
C LEU A 26 13.40 20.48 22.21
N ALA A 27 14.00 21.23 23.15
CA ALA A 27 13.28 21.75 24.32
C ALA A 27 12.20 22.80 23.96
N ASN A 28 12.36 23.56 22.87
CA ASN A 28 11.31 24.45 22.36
C ASN A 28 10.15 23.64 21.77
N VAL A 29 10.44 22.62 20.95
CA VAL A 29 9.41 21.76 20.36
C VAL A 29 8.64 20.99 21.42
N GLU A 30 9.31 20.53 22.48
CA GLU A 30 8.66 19.87 23.62
C GLU A 30 7.74 20.84 24.39
N ARG A 31 8.13 22.11 24.55
CA ARG A 31 7.29 23.14 25.16
C ARG A 31 6.06 23.46 24.30
N GLU A 32 6.25 23.68 23.01
CA GLU A 32 5.14 23.95 22.07
C GLU A 32 4.14 22.79 22.04
N ARG A 33 4.63 21.54 22.12
CA ARG A 33 3.75 20.36 22.25
C ARG A 33 2.98 20.34 23.56
N LEU A 34 3.59 20.74 24.68
CA LEU A 34 2.89 20.83 25.96
C LEU A 34 1.81 21.92 25.94
N ASP A 35 2.11 23.09 25.39
CA ASP A 35 1.16 24.20 25.26
C ASP A 35 -0.02 23.82 24.35
N GLU A 36 0.23 23.07 23.29
CA GLU A 36 -0.83 22.52 22.42
C GLU A 36 -1.70 21.50 23.15
N LEU A 37 -1.09 20.60 23.94
CA LEU A 37 -1.84 19.63 24.75
C LEU A 37 -2.72 20.31 25.80
N CYS A 38 -2.24 21.38 26.43
CA CYS A 38 -3.04 22.19 27.36
C CYS A 38 -4.24 22.84 26.66
N ARG A 39 -4.03 23.46 25.48
CA ARG A 39 -5.12 24.06 24.69
C ARG A 39 -6.16 23.04 24.24
N LEU A 40 -5.71 21.85 23.84
CA LEU A 40 -6.62 20.76 23.47
C LEU A 40 -7.41 20.24 24.68
N HIS A 41 -6.81 20.17 25.86
CA HIS A 41 -7.52 19.79 27.09
C HIS A 41 -8.60 20.82 27.44
N GLU A 42 -8.27 22.11 27.41
CA GLU A 42 -9.24 23.19 27.67
C GLU A 42 -10.41 23.15 26.67
N MET A 43 -10.13 22.87 25.40
CA MET A 43 -11.18 22.73 24.38
C MET A 43 -12.09 21.53 24.66
N VAL A 44 -11.52 20.40 25.09
CA VAL A 44 -12.30 19.20 25.45
C VAL A 44 -13.20 19.49 26.65
N ASP A 45 -12.70 20.16 27.68
CA ASP A 45 -13.50 20.52 28.87
C ASP A 45 -14.67 21.45 28.52
N VAL A 46 -14.44 22.43 27.63
CA VAL A 46 -15.50 23.33 27.14
C VAL A 46 -16.56 22.57 26.34
N LEU A 47 -16.14 21.64 25.48
CA LEU A 47 -17.08 20.81 24.71
C LEU A 47 -17.86 19.85 25.61
N GLN A 48 -17.22 19.29 26.63
CA GLN A 48 -17.86 18.43 27.62
C GLN A 48 -18.97 19.20 28.36
N GLN A 49 -18.67 20.43 28.83
CA GLN A 49 -19.65 21.29 29.48
C GLN A 49 -20.81 21.67 28.53
N ALA A 50 -20.52 21.94 27.26
CA ALA A 50 -21.55 22.27 26.27
C ALA A 50 -22.51 21.09 26.00
N VAL A 51 -22.01 19.86 26.05
CA VAL A 51 -22.82 18.64 25.94
C VAL A 51 -23.70 18.47 27.17
N GLU A 52 -23.13 18.61 28.37
CA GLU A 52 -23.90 18.52 29.63
C GLU A 52 -25.02 19.58 29.68
N ASP A 53 -24.73 20.82 29.28
CA ASP A 53 -25.72 21.90 29.21
C ASP A 53 -26.81 21.62 28.17
N ALA A 54 -26.47 20.97 27.05
CA ALA A 54 -27.44 20.57 26.04
C ALA A 54 -28.36 19.46 26.54
N GLU A 55 -27.83 18.47 27.25
CA GLU A 55 -28.62 17.39 27.87
C GLU A 55 -29.63 17.95 28.88
N VAL A 56 -29.21 18.88 29.73
CA VAL A 56 -30.11 19.55 30.69
C VAL A 56 -31.23 20.31 29.96
N ARG A 57 -30.93 21.01 28.87
CA ARG A 57 -31.95 21.71 28.06
C ARG A 57 -32.97 20.75 27.45
N VAL A 58 -32.51 19.62 26.90
CA VAL A 58 -33.40 18.60 26.32
C VAL A 58 -34.33 17.99 27.38
N ILE A 59 -33.82 17.74 28.59
CA ILE A 59 -34.65 17.26 29.70
C ILE A 59 -35.71 18.30 30.08
N ALA A 60 -35.32 19.58 30.20
CA ALA A 60 -36.23 20.66 30.53
C ALA A 60 -37.33 20.87 29.46
N GLU A 61 -36.98 20.80 28.17
CA GLU A 61 -37.96 20.87 27.08
C GLU A 61 -38.93 19.68 27.10
N ARG A 62 -38.44 18.47 27.41
CA ARG A 62 -39.28 17.28 27.53
C ARG A 62 -40.26 17.40 28.70
N GLU A 63 -39.83 17.90 29.85
CA GLU A 63 -40.70 18.14 31.01
C GLU A 63 -41.74 19.24 30.72
N ALA A 64 -41.33 20.32 30.05
CA ALA A 64 -42.23 21.39 29.63
C ALA A 64 -43.28 20.88 28.63
N ALA A 65 -42.91 20.03 27.68
CA ALA A 65 -43.83 19.41 26.73
C ALA A 65 -44.84 18.48 27.44
N VAL A 66 -44.40 17.68 28.41
CA VAL A 66 -45.29 16.83 29.21
C VAL A 66 -46.29 17.66 30.00
N LYS A 67 -45.84 18.77 30.61
CA LYS A 67 -46.71 19.69 31.35
C LYS A 67 -47.73 20.39 30.44
N ALA A 68 -47.31 20.83 29.26
CA ALA A 68 -48.20 21.45 28.27
C ALA A 68 -49.28 20.48 27.76
N ILE A 69 -48.95 19.19 27.62
CA ILE A 69 -49.93 18.14 27.27
C ILE A 69 -50.93 17.91 28.42
N ALA A 70 -50.49 17.98 29.68
CA ALA A 70 -51.35 17.80 30.84
C ALA A 70 -52.29 18.99 31.12
N GLU A 71 -51.89 20.22 30.76
CA GLU A 71 -52.66 21.46 31.00
C GLU A 71 -53.64 21.81 29.86
N ALA A 72 -53.65 21.05 28.75
CA ALA A 72 -54.56 21.28 27.64
C ALA A 72 -56.02 20.86 28.01
N PRO A 73 -57.03 21.75 27.86
CA PRO A 73 -58.41 21.45 28.25
C PRO A 73 -59.11 20.48 27.29
N PRO A 74 -60.02 19.60 27.78
CA PRO A 74 -60.63 18.56 26.97
C PRO A 74 -61.81 19.14 26.17
N VAL A 75 -61.65 19.23 24.84
CA VAL A 75 -62.78 19.48 23.92
C VAL A 75 -63.12 18.17 23.19
N ILE A 76 -64.36 17.77 23.39
CA ILE A 76 -65.02 16.49 23.09
C ILE A 76 -65.05 16.17 21.58
N LYS A 77 -64.68 14.93 21.21
CA LYS A 77 -65.58 13.90 20.64
C LYS A 77 -64.83 12.58 20.49
N GLU A 78 -65.15 11.70 21.42
CA GLU A 78 -64.85 10.28 21.45
C GLU A 78 -65.28 9.62 20.12
N THR A 79 -64.31 9.42 19.23
CA THR A 79 -64.37 8.35 18.25
C THR A 79 -63.39 7.32 18.76
N VAL A 80 -63.93 6.20 19.25
CA VAL A 80 -63.13 5.06 19.72
C VAL A 80 -62.33 4.53 18.53
N VAL A 81 -61.07 4.95 18.44
CA VAL A 81 -60.03 4.24 17.69
C VAL A 81 -59.14 3.62 18.75
N TRP A 82 -59.24 2.30 18.91
CA TRP A 82 -58.32 1.53 19.73
C TRP A 82 -56.92 1.71 19.14
N VAL A 83 -56.06 2.36 19.92
CA VAL A 83 -54.70 2.76 19.56
C VAL A 83 -53.81 1.52 19.53
N GLU A 84 -53.46 1.04 18.33
CA GLU A 84 -52.39 0.05 18.13
C GLU A 84 -50.99 0.58 18.53
N ASP A 85 -50.87 1.89 18.80
CA ASP A 85 -49.58 2.54 19.05
C ASP A 85 -49.07 2.36 20.49
N ALA A 86 -49.92 2.11 21.49
CA ALA A 86 -49.46 1.95 22.88
C ALA A 86 -48.67 0.65 23.09
N ASP A 87 -49.16 -0.46 22.52
CA ASP A 87 -48.46 -1.75 22.56
C ASP A 87 -47.20 -1.74 21.69
N LYS A 88 -47.23 -1.05 20.55
CA LYS A 88 -46.04 -0.86 19.70
C LYS A 88 -44.98 0.00 20.39
N VAL A 89 -45.37 1.08 21.07
CA VAL A 89 -44.45 1.92 21.85
C VAL A 89 -43.84 1.15 23.03
N ASN A 90 -44.63 0.35 23.74
CA ASN A 90 -44.12 -0.52 24.81
C ASN A 90 -43.16 -1.59 24.26
N SER A 91 -43.47 -2.17 23.10
CA SER A 91 -42.60 -3.11 22.40
C SER A 91 -41.28 -2.47 21.96
N TRP A 92 -41.32 -1.25 21.39
CA TRP A 92 -40.12 -0.51 21.01
C TRP A 92 -39.29 -0.07 22.21
N ASN A 93 -39.92 0.32 23.32
CA ASN A 93 -39.18 0.63 24.56
C ASN A 93 -38.47 -0.61 25.11
N ALA A 94 -39.14 -1.78 25.12
CA ALA A 94 -38.53 -3.03 25.54
C ALA A 94 -37.35 -3.42 24.62
N GLU A 95 -37.48 -3.19 23.32
CA GLU A 95 -36.41 -3.44 22.35
C GLU A 95 -35.23 -2.46 22.52
N VAL A 96 -35.49 -1.19 22.79
CA VAL A 96 -34.45 -0.19 23.10
C VAL A 96 -33.68 -0.58 24.36
N ASP A 97 -34.37 -1.03 25.40
CA ASP A 97 -33.71 -1.47 26.64
C ASP A 97 -32.90 -2.76 26.44
N ARG A 98 -33.40 -3.69 25.61
CA ARG A 98 -32.65 -4.88 25.18
C ARG A 98 -31.38 -4.51 24.41
N LEU A 99 -31.48 -3.57 23.47
CA LEU A 99 -30.34 -3.09 22.67
C LEU A 99 -29.32 -2.34 23.52
N LYS A 100 -29.75 -1.53 24.49
CA LYS A 100 -28.84 -0.91 25.48
C LYS A 100 -28.08 -1.96 26.30
N GLY A 101 -28.78 -3.03 26.72
CA GLY A 101 -28.15 -4.15 27.43
C GLY A 101 -27.08 -4.87 26.59
N LEU A 102 -27.39 -5.14 25.32
CA LEU A 102 -26.42 -5.73 24.38
C LEU A 102 -25.23 -4.81 24.12
N LEU A 103 -25.46 -3.51 23.92
CA LEU A 103 -24.39 -2.53 23.73
C LEU A 103 -23.46 -2.47 24.94
N GLY A 104 -24.02 -2.50 26.16
CA GLY A 104 -23.25 -2.55 27.40
C GLY A 104 -22.40 -3.82 27.52
N ALA A 105 -22.97 -4.98 27.16
CA ALA A 105 -22.24 -6.25 27.14
C ALA A 105 -21.09 -6.25 26.12
N GLU A 106 -21.33 -5.71 24.92
CA GLU A 106 -20.32 -5.61 23.86
C GLU A 106 -19.19 -4.63 24.23
N MET A 107 -19.52 -3.50 24.86
CA MET A 107 -18.53 -2.57 25.39
C MET A 107 -17.67 -3.23 26.47
N GLN A 108 -18.28 -3.99 27.38
CA GLN A 108 -17.55 -4.71 28.43
C GLN A 108 -16.64 -5.79 27.83
N ALA A 109 -17.14 -6.57 26.86
CA ALA A 109 -16.34 -7.55 26.12
C ALA A 109 -15.16 -6.89 25.39
N THR A 110 -15.36 -5.72 24.79
CA THR A 110 -14.30 -4.93 24.14
C THR A 110 -13.24 -4.46 25.13
N ILE A 111 -13.65 -4.00 26.32
CA ILE A 111 -12.72 -3.59 27.39
C ILE A 111 -11.89 -4.78 27.86
N ASP A 112 -12.51 -5.94 28.06
CA ASP A 112 -11.81 -7.14 28.52
C ASP A 112 -10.88 -7.71 27.43
N ALA A 113 -11.28 -7.62 26.16
CA ALA A 113 -10.42 -7.94 25.02
C ALA A 113 -9.20 -7.00 24.94
N LYS A 114 -9.38 -5.68 25.13
CA LYS A 114 -8.27 -4.72 25.19
C LYS A 114 -7.29 -5.02 26.33
N LYS A 115 -7.80 -5.39 27.52
CA LYS A 115 -6.95 -5.82 28.65
C LYS A 115 -6.18 -7.10 28.33
N ALA A 116 -6.81 -8.06 27.65
CA ALA A 116 -6.15 -9.29 27.23
C ALA A 116 -5.04 -9.02 26.20
N LEU A 117 -5.29 -8.12 25.24
CA LEU A 117 -4.31 -7.69 24.25
C LEU A 117 -3.09 -7.04 24.91
N ALA A 118 -3.29 -6.10 25.83
CA ALA A 118 -2.18 -5.45 26.55
C ALA A 118 -1.32 -6.46 27.34
N LYS A 119 -1.95 -7.49 27.94
CA LYS A 119 -1.21 -8.58 28.62
C LYS A 119 -0.42 -9.43 27.63
N ALA A 120 -0.96 -9.69 26.44
CA ALA A 120 -0.28 -10.44 25.40
C ALA A 120 0.92 -9.66 24.83
N GLU A 121 0.78 -8.35 24.63
CA GLU A 121 1.86 -7.46 24.20
C GLU A 121 3.03 -7.44 25.17
N LEU A 122 2.75 -7.31 26.48
CA LEU A 122 3.78 -7.38 27.52
C LEU A 122 4.53 -8.72 27.52
N ARG A 123 3.80 -9.82 27.30
CA ARG A 123 4.39 -11.15 27.18
C ARG A 123 5.28 -11.27 25.94
N ASN A 124 4.84 -10.72 24.81
CA ASN A 124 5.62 -10.71 23.57
C ASN A 124 6.89 -9.86 23.71
N GLU A 125 6.83 -8.71 24.37
CA GLU A 125 8.01 -7.88 24.64
C GLU A 125 9.03 -8.63 25.50
N LYS A 126 8.57 -9.35 26.53
CA LYS A 126 9.45 -10.19 27.37
C LYS A 126 10.11 -11.30 26.56
N LEU A 127 9.36 -11.95 25.66
CA LEU A 127 9.90 -12.99 24.76
C LEU A 127 10.91 -12.41 23.76
N ALA A 128 10.65 -11.22 23.20
CA ALA A 128 11.59 -10.54 22.29
C ALA A 128 12.92 -10.22 22.98
N ARG A 129 12.89 -9.74 24.23
CA ARG A 129 14.11 -9.51 25.02
C ARG A 129 14.89 -10.81 25.28
N LEU A 130 14.21 -11.91 25.59
CA LEU A 130 14.83 -13.23 25.77
C LEU A 130 15.46 -13.74 24.47
N LEU A 131 14.79 -13.56 23.34
CA LEU A 131 15.30 -13.92 22.02
C LEU A 131 16.59 -13.14 21.70
N GLY A 132 16.60 -11.83 21.92
CA GLY A 132 17.78 -10.99 21.70
C GLY A 132 18.98 -11.41 22.58
N VAL A 133 18.75 -11.82 23.83
CA VAL A 133 19.82 -12.39 24.68
C VAL A 133 20.36 -13.69 24.09
N GLN A 134 19.49 -14.55 23.56
CA GLN A 134 19.89 -15.82 22.96
C GLN A 134 20.64 -15.62 21.63
N GLU A 135 20.25 -14.63 20.83
CA GLU A 135 20.95 -14.25 19.59
C GLU A 135 22.39 -13.79 19.87
N ILE A 136 22.59 -12.96 20.91
CA ILE A 136 23.95 -12.53 21.32
C ILE A 136 24.79 -13.72 21.75
N LYS A 137 24.22 -14.67 22.51
CA LYS A 137 24.91 -15.90 22.92
C LYS A 137 25.28 -16.76 21.71
N ASN A 138 24.35 -16.96 20.78
CA ASN A 138 24.60 -17.72 19.55
C ASN A 138 25.72 -17.09 18.72
N LYS A 139 25.71 -15.76 18.56
CA LYS A 139 26.78 -15.05 17.86
C LYS A 139 28.14 -15.25 18.53
N THR A 140 28.17 -15.17 19.86
CA THR A 140 29.41 -15.39 20.65
C THR A 140 29.94 -16.82 20.47
N LEU A 141 29.05 -17.82 20.46
CA LEU A 141 29.42 -19.21 20.20
C LEU A 141 29.92 -19.40 18.78
N GLN A 142 29.26 -18.80 17.79
CA GLN A 142 29.66 -18.85 16.39
C GLN A 142 31.06 -18.24 16.17
N ASP A 143 31.34 -17.09 16.79
CA ASP A 143 32.66 -16.46 16.78
C ASP A 143 33.74 -17.31 17.49
N SER A 144 33.34 -18.14 18.47
CA SER A 144 34.24 -19.09 19.13
C SER A 144 34.53 -20.31 18.25
N VAL A 145 33.52 -20.85 17.58
CA VAL A 145 33.68 -21.98 16.64
C VAL A 145 34.59 -21.57 15.49
N LYS A 146 34.36 -20.41 14.88
CA LYS A 146 35.21 -19.89 13.80
C LYS A 146 36.68 -19.78 14.21
N ARG A 147 36.96 -19.27 15.41
CA ARG A 147 38.33 -19.19 15.94
C ARG A 147 38.95 -20.58 16.20
N MET A 148 38.15 -21.58 16.55
CA MET A 148 38.64 -22.95 16.70
C MET A 148 38.92 -23.60 15.34
N GLU A 149 38.08 -23.35 14.34
CA GLU A 149 38.27 -23.82 12.97
C GLU A 149 39.55 -23.24 12.34
N GLU A 150 39.80 -21.94 12.52
CA GLU A 150 41.03 -21.27 12.09
C GLU A 150 42.27 -21.93 12.72
N LYS A 151 42.27 -22.14 14.04
CA LYS A 151 43.38 -22.82 14.74
C LYS A 151 43.57 -24.27 14.30
N ALA A 152 42.50 -25.00 14.02
CA ALA A 152 42.58 -26.36 13.53
C ALA A 152 43.23 -26.39 12.13
N SER A 153 42.86 -25.45 11.26
CA SER A 153 43.46 -25.31 9.92
C SER A 153 44.95 -24.98 9.99
N ASP A 154 45.35 -24.09 10.90
CA ASP A 154 46.76 -23.73 11.14
C ASP A 154 47.57 -24.94 11.63
N LEU A 155 47.03 -25.68 12.61
CA LEU A 155 47.68 -26.89 13.14
C LEU A 155 47.77 -28.00 12.08
N GLU A 156 46.76 -28.17 11.24
CA GLU A 156 46.81 -29.12 10.12
C GLU A 156 47.88 -28.72 9.09
N ALA A 157 48.04 -27.42 8.81
CA ALA A 157 49.08 -26.91 7.92
C ALA A 157 50.48 -27.18 8.50
N GLU A 158 50.67 -26.94 9.80
CA GLU A 158 51.92 -27.24 10.50
C GLU A 158 52.22 -28.75 10.50
N ASN A 159 51.22 -29.60 10.76
CA ASN A 159 51.37 -31.05 10.72
C ASN A 159 51.76 -31.55 9.32
N ARG A 160 51.18 -30.95 8.26
CA ARG A 160 51.57 -31.23 6.86
C ARG A 160 53.03 -30.87 6.60
N MET A 161 53.49 -29.70 7.05
CA MET A 161 54.89 -29.28 6.92
C MET A 161 55.84 -30.20 7.67
N LEU A 162 55.51 -30.61 8.90
CA LEU A 162 56.31 -31.53 9.69
C LEU A 162 56.42 -32.91 9.03
N ARG A 163 55.32 -33.45 8.50
CA ARG A 163 55.34 -34.71 7.74
C ARG A 163 56.21 -34.62 6.48
N GLN A 164 56.16 -33.49 5.78
CA GLN A 164 57.01 -33.23 4.61
C GLN A 164 58.49 -33.10 4.98
N ALA A 165 58.80 -32.47 6.11
CA ALA A 165 60.17 -32.36 6.63
C ALA A 165 60.75 -33.74 7.00
N VAL A 166 59.96 -34.60 7.66
CA VAL A 166 60.37 -35.98 8.01
C VAL A 166 60.58 -36.84 6.76
N ALA A 167 59.75 -36.69 5.73
CA ALA A 167 59.91 -37.38 4.46
C ALA A 167 61.15 -36.93 3.65
N SER A 168 61.75 -35.79 4.01
CA SER A 168 62.93 -35.22 3.35
C SER A 168 64.26 -35.64 4.00
N ILE A 169 64.22 -36.42 5.09
CA ILE A 169 65.42 -36.93 5.78
C ILE A 169 65.93 -38.17 5.03
N PRO A 170 67.21 -38.23 4.60
CA PRO A 170 67.76 -39.41 3.93
C PRO A 170 67.82 -40.60 4.90
N SER A 171 67.35 -41.76 4.45
CA SER A 171 67.44 -43.03 5.18
C SER A 171 68.89 -43.37 5.56
N VAL A 172 69.16 -43.48 6.86
CA VAL A 172 70.32 -44.21 7.39
C VAL A 172 69.95 -45.70 7.40
N LYS A 173 70.75 -46.50 6.67
CA LYS A 173 70.64 -47.96 6.63
C LYS A 173 71.40 -48.62 7.79
N SER A 174 70.87 -49.77 8.19
CA SER A 174 71.53 -51.02 8.67
C SER A 174 71.48 -51.29 10.19
N PRO A 175 71.59 -52.57 10.67
CA PRO A 175 71.58 -53.88 9.97
C PRO A 175 70.71 -55.01 10.61
N SER A 176 70.36 -55.96 9.73
CA SER A 176 70.14 -57.43 9.82
C SER A 176 70.00 -58.25 11.13
N SER A 177 69.23 -59.35 10.95
CA SER A 177 69.28 -60.68 11.63
C SER A 177 68.64 -60.76 13.02
N GLU A 178 67.97 -61.82 13.47
CA GLU A 178 67.86 -63.23 13.07
C GLU A 178 66.66 -63.88 13.82
N ASN A 179 66.30 -65.09 13.41
CA ASN A 179 65.31 -65.99 14.00
C ASN A 179 65.31 -66.05 15.56
N HIS A 180 64.13 -66.26 16.18
CA HIS A 180 63.84 -67.49 16.96
C HIS A 180 62.42 -67.54 17.55
N ARG A 181 62.02 -68.79 17.77
CA ARG A 181 60.73 -69.33 18.23
C ARG A 181 60.41 -69.07 19.71
N ALA A 182 59.10 -68.95 19.95
CA ALA A 182 58.27 -69.63 20.97
C ALA A 182 58.31 -69.29 22.47
N HIS A 183 57.11 -69.52 23.03
CA HIS A 183 56.71 -69.88 24.39
C HIS A 183 56.49 -68.80 25.46
N ASP A 184 55.19 -68.57 25.71
CA ASP A 184 54.43 -69.02 26.89
C ASP A 184 54.97 -68.77 28.32
N LEU A 185 54.04 -68.20 29.11
CA LEU A 185 53.84 -68.36 30.56
C LEU A 185 54.92 -67.68 31.44
N GLN A 186 54.62 -67.00 32.55
CA GLN A 186 53.53 -67.17 33.50
C GLN A 186 53.55 -66.03 34.55
N ALA A 187 52.42 -65.89 35.26
CA ALA A 187 52.27 -65.44 36.65
C ALA A 187 52.16 -63.94 36.98
N THR A 188 50.89 -63.49 37.02
CA THR A 188 50.22 -62.70 38.09
C THR A 188 50.54 -63.22 39.52
N PRO A 189 50.18 -62.55 40.65
CA PRO A 189 49.15 -61.50 40.86
C PRO A 189 49.66 -60.34 41.77
N LEU A 190 49.00 -59.19 41.96
CA LEU A 190 47.81 -58.86 42.78
C LEU A 190 47.70 -57.33 42.65
N ASN A 191 46.60 -56.73 42.19
CA ASN A 191 45.35 -56.45 42.91
C ASN A 191 45.22 -54.94 43.13
N GLU A 192 44.23 -54.34 42.46
CA GLU A 192 43.23 -53.36 42.94
C GLU A 192 42.79 -52.48 41.76
N LYS A 193 41.65 -52.80 41.14
CA LYS A 193 40.31 -52.22 41.42
C LYS A 193 40.27 -50.70 41.10
N THR A 194 39.42 -50.14 40.24
CA THR A 194 38.19 -50.62 39.60
C THR A 194 37.79 -49.63 38.49
N THR A 195 37.18 -50.18 37.42
CA THR A 195 36.11 -49.60 36.56
C THR A 195 36.40 -48.47 35.56
N ASN A 196 36.74 -48.89 34.34
CA ASN A 196 35.91 -48.91 33.10
C ASN A 196 34.76 -47.90 32.96
N GLY A 197 34.47 -47.35 31.77
CA GLY A 197 34.97 -47.78 30.45
C GLY A 197 34.63 -46.83 29.31
N ALA A 198 35.50 -46.87 28.30
CA ALA A 198 35.35 -46.33 26.98
C ALA A 198 34.68 -47.37 26.06
N ILE A 199 33.93 -46.92 25.05
CA ILE A 199 33.54 -47.73 23.90
C ILE A 199 34.07 -47.03 22.63
N LYS A 200 34.96 -47.72 21.92
CA LYS A 200 35.39 -47.46 20.54
C LYS A 200 34.54 -48.31 19.57
N PRO A 201 34.39 -47.88 18.31
CA PRO A 201 33.47 -48.45 17.33
C PRO A 201 34.01 -49.74 16.71
N MET A 202 33.11 -50.61 16.25
CA MET A 202 33.43 -51.86 15.57
C MET A 202 32.78 -51.89 14.19
N ILE A 203 33.62 -52.07 13.17
CA ILE A 203 33.26 -52.47 11.81
C ILE A 203 32.97 -53.97 11.83
N VAL A 204 31.89 -54.42 11.20
CA VAL A 204 31.70 -55.82 10.80
C VAL A 204 31.20 -55.85 9.37
N ASP A 205 32.01 -56.45 8.51
CA ASP A 205 31.66 -56.99 7.21
C ASP A 205 31.38 -58.50 7.41
N ARG A 206 30.31 -59.02 6.81
CA ARG A 206 30.09 -60.47 6.67
C ARG A 206 29.14 -60.78 5.53
N ASN A 207 29.72 -61.31 4.45
CA ASN A 207 29.06 -62.02 3.35
C ASN A 207 28.10 -63.13 3.84
N GLY A 208 27.03 -63.37 3.09
CA GLY A 208 26.17 -64.55 3.22
C GLY A 208 24.96 -64.55 2.28
N ASP A 209 25.17 -65.18 1.12
CA ASP A 209 24.23 -65.87 0.23
C ASP A 209 23.16 -65.15 -0.62
N ILE A 210 23.29 -65.53 -1.90
CA ILE A 210 22.46 -65.31 -3.08
C ILE A 210 21.17 -66.13 -2.92
N HIS A 211 20.04 -65.46 -3.03
CA HIS A 211 18.82 -66.06 -3.58
C HIS A 211 18.30 -65.14 -4.66
N ASP A 212 18.30 -65.66 -5.88
CA ASP A 212 17.63 -65.12 -7.06
C ASP A 212 16.14 -64.93 -6.75
N ASP A 213 15.63 -63.71 -6.94
CA ASP A 213 14.23 -63.47 -7.26
C ASP A 213 14.17 -62.27 -8.23
N ASP A 214 14.15 -62.61 -9.52
CA ASP A 214 13.81 -61.71 -10.62
C ASP A 214 12.33 -61.31 -10.49
N ASN A 215 12.10 -60.01 -10.23
CA ASN A 215 10.90 -59.20 -10.53
C ASN A 215 10.43 -58.36 -9.33
N ALA A 216 11.04 -57.20 -9.16
CA ALA A 216 10.38 -56.05 -8.53
C ALA A 216 10.79 -54.78 -9.28
N GLU A 217 9.86 -54.28 -10.09
CA GLU A 217 9.93 -52.97 -10.70
C GLU A 217 10.27 -51.89 -9.66
N LEU A 218 11.17 -51.00 -10.04
CA LEU A 218 11.57 -49.80 -9.31
C LEU A 218 10.35 -48.94 -8.91
N PRO A 219 10.25 -48.44 -7.67
CA PRO A 219 9.13 -47.62 -7.22
C PRO A 219 9.28 -46.18 -7.71
N ALA A 220 8.90 -45.91 -8.97
CA ALA A 220 8.80 -44.56 -9.52
C ALA A 220 7.37 -43.95 -9.40
N SER A 221 6.40 -44.71 -8.89
CA SER A 221 4.97 -44.31 -8.88
C SER A 221 4.55 -43.43 -7.70
N ASN A 222 5.29 -43.44 -6.57
CA ASN A 222 4.88 -42.70 -5.38
C ASN A 222 5.14 -41.20 -5.47
N ASP A 223 6.18 -40.76 -6.18
CA ASP A 223 6.56 -39.33 -6.25
C ASP A 223 5.55 -38.50 -7.06
N ALA A 224 5.06 -39.01 -8.19
CA ALA A 224 4.08 -38.31 -9.03
C ALA A 224 2.69 -38.21 -8.36
N GLU A 225 2.27 -39.28 -7.67
CA GLU A 225 1.00 -39.28 -6.93
C GLU A 225 1.08 -38.36 -5.69
N ALA A 226 2.24 -38.33 -5.01
CA ALA A 226 2.50 -37.41 -3.90
C ALA A 226 2.52 -35.95 -4.36
N GLU A 227 3.14 -35.64 -5.50
CA GLU A 227 3.14 -34.29 -6.06
C GLU A 227 1.72 -33.84 -6.41
N LYS A 228 0.93 -34.71 -7.05
CA LYS A 228 -0.48 -34.42 -7.36
C LYS A 228 -1.29 -34.12 -6.10
N GLN A 229 -1.08 -34.86 -5.01
CA GLN A 229 -1.72 -34.57 -3.72
C GLN A 229 -1.29 -33.22 -3.13
N GLN A 230 -0.01 -32.87 -3.24
CA GLN A 230 0.48 -31.54 -2.82
C GLN A 230 -0.14 -30.41 -3.66
N GLN A 231 -0.33 -30.63 -4.96
CA GLN A 231 -1.04 -29.69 -5.84
C GLN A 231 -2.51 -29.52 -5.40
N GLU A 232 -3.23 -30.59 -5.08
CA GLU A 232 -4.60 -30.49 -4.53
C GLU A 232 -4.64 -29.67 -3.22
N LEU A 233 -3.68 -29.90 -2.33
CA LEU A 233 -3.57 -29.14 -1.08
C LEU A 233 -3.32 -27.65 -1.34
N LEU A 234 -2.43 -27.30 -2.27
CA LEU A 234 -2.21 -25.91 -2.67
C LEU A 234 -3.51 -25.28 -3.19
N ILE A 235 -4.21 -25.97 -4.09
CA ILE A 235 -5.47 -25.51 -4.68
C ILE A 235 -6.54 -25.29 -3.60
N LYS A 236 -6.58 -26.14 -2.56
CA LYS A 236 -7.45 -25.96 -1.40
C LYS A 236 -7.03 -24.73 -0.58
N CYS A 237 -5.74 -24.58 -0.25
CA CYS A 237 -5.23 -23.45 0.52
C CYS A 237 -5.49 -22.10 -0.15
N ILE A 238 -5.28 -21.98 -1.47
CA ILE A 238 -5.53 -20.72 -2.19
C ILE A 238 -7.03 -20.40 -2.34
N SER A 239 -7.91 -21.36 -2.06
CA SER A 239 -9.36 -21.14 -2.03
C SER A 239 -9.81 -20.50 -0.71
N GLU A 240 -8.95 -20.50 0.31
CA GLU A 240 -9.18 -19.87 1.61
C GLU A 240 -8.54 -18.47 1.65
N ASP A 241 -8.98 -17.61 2.58
CA ASP A 241 -8.34 -16.33 2.82
C ASP A 241 -7.09 -16.53 3.69
N LEU A 242 -5.92 -16.52 3.04
CA LEU A 242 -4.63 -16.71 3.70
C LEU A 242 -4.09 -15.39 4.31
N GLY A 243 -4.65 -14.23 3.96
CA GLY A 243 -4.23 -12.94 4.48
C GLY A 243 -2.76 -12.56 4.21
N PHE A 244 -2.18 -11.80 5.15
CA PHE A 244 -0.87 -11.16 5.02
C PHE A 244 0.01 -11.43 6.22
N SER A 245 1.32 -11.55 5.99
CA SER A 245 2.34 -11.61 7.05
C SER A 245 3.31 -10.46 6.90
N THR A 246 3.35 -9.53 7.86
CA THR A 246 4.20 -8.30 7.80
C THR A 246 4.05 -7.52 6.48
N GLY A 247 2.80 -7.44 5.97
CA GLY A 247 2.48 -6.80 4.70
C GLY A 247 2.81 -7.62 3.44
N ARG A 248 3.21 -8.88 3.59
CA ARG A 248 3.48 -9.79 2.47
C ARG A 248 2.26 -10.70 2.21
N PRO A 249 1.74 -10.75 0.98
CA PRO A 249 0.57 -11.56 0.65
C PRO A 249 0.91 -13.07 0.64
N ILE A 250 0.33 -13.84 1.56
CA ILE A 250 0.77 -15.22 1.83
C ILE A 250 0.49 -16.14 0.63
N ALA A 251 -0.67 -16.01 -0.02
CA ALA A 251 -1.01 -16.84 -1.18
C ALA A 251 0.01 -16.68 -2.33
N ALA A 252 0.45 -15.46 -2.65
CA ALA A 252 1.44 -15.22 -3.70
C ALA A 252 2.77 -15.95 -3.43
N TYR A 253 3.30 -15.84 -2.19
CA TYR A 253 4.55 -16.52 -1.83
C TYR A 253 4.39 -18.04 -1.76
N LEU A 254 3.25 -18.54 -1.27
CA LEU A 254 2.97 -19.98 -1.23
C LEU A 254 2.93 -20.57 -2.64
N ILE A 255 2.16 -19.96 -3.55
CA ILE A 255 2.08 -20.34 -4.96
C ILE A 255 3.48 -20.34 -5.58
N TYR A 256 4.22 -19.23 -5.45
CA TYR A 256 5.55 -19.10 -6.01
C TYR A 256 6.50 -20.20 -5.51
N ARG A 257 6.55 -20.44 -4.19
CA ARG A 257 7.44 -21.46 -3.60
C ARG A 257 7.10 -22.87 -4.06
N CYS A 258 5.81 -23.20 -4.18
CA CYS A 258 5.37 -24.49 -4.72
C CYS A 258 5.81 -24.67 -6.19
N LEU A 259 5.60 -23.66 -7.04
CA LEU A 259 5.99 -23.71 -8.45
C LEU A 259 7.51 -23.84 -8.64
N VAL A 260 8.31 -23.19 -7.79
CA VAL A 260 9.78 -23.36 -7.78
C VAL A 260 10.16 -24.77 -7.32
N HIS A 261 9.53 -25.26 -6.25
CA HIS A 261 9.81 -26.58 -5.69
C HIS A 261 9.55 -27.71 -6.70
N TRP A 262 8.44 -27.64 -7.43
CA TRP A 262 8.07 -28.59 -8.48
C TRP A 262 8.78 -28.33 -9.82
N ARG A 263 9.63 -27.30 -9.92
CA ARG A 263 10.28 -26.88 -11.18
C ARG A 263 9.31 -26.67 -12.34
N SER A 264 8.06 -26.29 -12.05
CA SER A 264 6.98 -26.17 -13.06
C SER A 264 7.29 -25.15 -14.16
N PHE A 265 8.25 -24.24 -13.95
CA PHE A 265 8.68 -23.27 -14.96
C PHE A 265 9.49 -23.88 -16.12
N GLU A 266 10.09 -25.04 -15.91
CA GLU A 266 10.95 -25.75 -16.87
C GLU A 266 10.20 -26.88 -17.60
N GLU A 267 8.94 -27.13 -17.23
CA GLU A 267 8.12 -28.20 -17.79
C GLU A 267 7.50 -27.84 -19.15
N ASP A 268 7.56 -28.77 -20.11
CA ASP A 268 6.92 -28.61 -21.42
C ASP A 268 5.39 -28.72 -21.35
N ARG A 269 4.85 -29.39 -20.31
CA ARG A 269 3.41 -29.55 -20.06
C ARG A 269 3.13 -29.60 -18.57
N THR A 270 2.23 -28.75 -18.10
CA THR A 270 1.77 -28.76 -16.71
C THR A 270 0.37 -28.15 -16.61
N THR A 271 -0.48 -28.72 -15.77
CA THR A 271 -1.87 -28.23 -15.56
C THR A 271 -1.99 -27.35 -14.33
N VAL A 272 -0.94 -27.29 -13.50
CA VAL A 272 -0.96 -26.57 -12.22
C VAL A 272 -1.23 -25.07 -12.41
N PHE A 273 -0.67 -24.47 -13.47
CA PHE A 273 -0.88 -23.06 -13.81
C PHE A 273 -2.35 -22.74 -14.10
N ASP A 274 -2.98 -23.53 -14.97
CA ASP A 274 -4.40 -23.36 -15.34
C ASP A 274 -5.30 -23.50 -14.11
N ARG A 275 -5.02 -24.49 -13.25
CA ARG A 275 -5.77 -24.72 -12.01
C ARG A 275 -5.65 -23.54 -11.04
N ILE A 276 -4.46 -22.97 -10.88
CA ILE A 276 -4.24 -21.77 -10.06
C ILE A 276 -5.02 -20.59 -10.64
N ILE A 277 -4.89 -20.31 -11.94
CA ILE A 277 -5.60 -19.20 -12.59
C ILE A 277 -7.12 -19.36 -12.48
N GLN A 278 -7.65 -20.57 -12.67
CA GLN A 278 -9.08 -20.85 -12.51
C GLN A 278 -9.56 -20.54 -11.10
N LYS A 279 -8.80 -20.92 -10.06
CA LYS A 279 -9.16 -20.60 -8.67
C LYS A 279 -9.14 -19.12 -8.37
N ILE A 280 -8.10 -18.42 -8.79
CA ILE A 280 -8.00 -16.96 -8.58
C ILE A 280 -9.15 -16.26 -9.35
N SER A 281 -9.40 -16.67 -10.60
CA SER A 281 -10.48 -16.11 -11.43
C SER A 281 -11.86 -16.34 -10.81
N ALA A 282 -12.14 -17.55 -10.32
CA ALA A 282 -13.40 -17.85 -9.63
C ALA A 282 -13.59 -16.99 -8.38
N ALA A 283 -12.52 -16.76 -7.62
CA ALA A 283 -12.56 -15.92 -6.43
C ALA A 283 -12.81 -14.42 -6.76
N ILE A 284 -12.29 -13.94 -7.89
CA ILE A 284 -12.54 -12.57 -8.39
C ILE A 284 -13.98 -12.45 -8.93
N GLU A 285 -14.49 -13.49 -9.59
CA GLU A 285 -15.83 -13.49 -10.22
C GLU A 285 -16.98 -13.58 -9.21
N ALA A 286 -16.74 -14.12 -8.02
CA ALA A 286 -17.72 -14.15 -6.94
C ALA A 286 -18.21 -12.75 -6.53
N ARG A 287 -17.41 -11.68 -6.77
CA ARG A 287 -17.77 -10.26 -6.51
C ARG A 287 -18.32 -9.97 -5.11
N ASP A 288 -17.84 -10.69 -4.09
CA ASP A 288 -18.42 -10.60 -2.74
C ASP A 288 -18.04 -9.31 -1.97
N SER A 289 -16.87 -8.71 -2.23
CA SER A 289 -16.38 -7.54 -1.49
C SER A 289 -15.19 -6.85 -2.20
N ASN A 290 -15.08 -5.52 -2.08
CA ASN A 290 -13.91 -4.74 -2.50
C ASN A 290 -12.62 -5.17 -1.78
N GLU A 291 -12.72 -5.71 -0.57
CA GLU A 291 -11.57 -6.25 0.17
C GLU A 291 -10.98 -7.48 -0.51
N LYS A 292 -11.83 -8.40 -1.00
CA LYS A 292 -11.36 -9.59 -1.73
C LYS A 292 -10.69 -9.22 -3.06
N LEU A 293 -11.23 -8.21 -3.75
CA LEU A 293 -10.60 -7.68 -4.97
C LEU A 293 -9.24 -7.05 -4.66
N ALA A 294 -9.13 -6.25 -3.60
CA ALA A 294 -7.86 -5.65 -3.17
C ALA A 294 -6.84 -6.72 -2.74
N TYR A 295 -7.27 -7.76 -2.02
CA TYR A 295 -6.46 -8.92 -1.68
C TYR A 295 -5.88 -9.60 -2.92
N TRP A 296 -6.72 -9.91 -3.91
CA TRP A 296 -6.26 -10.55 -5.15
C TRP A 296 -5.43 -9.63 -6.03
N LEU A 297 -5.65 -8.31 -5.99
CA LEU A 297 -4.80 -7.32 -6.65
C LEU A 297 -3.37 -7.37 -6.08
N SER A 298 -3.22 -7.36 -4.75
CA SER A 298 -1.92 -7.43 -4.08
C SER A 298 -1.21 -8.77 -4.32
N ASN A 299 -1.95 -9.88 -4.21
CA ASN A 299 -1.41 -11.22 -4.49
C ASN A 299 -0.95 -11.37 -5.94
N SER A 300 -1.77 -10.96 -6.91
CA SER A 300 -1.45 -11.07 -8.33
C SER A 300 -0.25 -10.21 -8.71
N CYS A 301 -0.18 -8.98 -8.17
CA CYS A 301 0.97 -8.10 -8.41
C CYS A 301 2.25 -8.69 -7.83
N THR A 302 2.22 -9.17 -6.58
CA THR A 302 3.39 -9.78 -5.93
C THR A 302 3.84 -11.05 -6.64
N LEU A 303 2.90 -11.92 -7.04
CA LEU A 303 3.23 -13.13 -7.77
C LEU A 303 3.86 -12.78 -9.14
N LEU A 304 3.30 -11.79 -9.85
CA LEU A 304 3.86 -11.33 -11.12
C LEU A 304 5.28 -10.77 -10.96
N LEU A 305 5.55 -10.02 -9.89
CA LEU A 305 6.90 -9.53 -9.54
C LEU A 305 7.90 -10.68 -9.33
N LEU A 306 7.49 -11.72 -8.59
CA LEU A 306 8.33 -12.90 -8.34
C LEU A 306 8.62 -13.66 -9.65
N LEU A 307 7.62 -13.81 -10.52
CA LEU A 307 7.78 -14.43 -11.83
C LEU A 307 8.71 -13.62 -12.73
N GLN A 308 8.58 -12.30 -12.77
CA GLN A 308 9.46 -11.43 -13.56
C GLN A 308 10.93 -11.54 -13.15
N ARG A 309 11.20 -11.65 -11.84
CA ARG A 309 12.57 -11.82 -11.32
C ARG A 309 13.15 -13.21 -11.61
N THR A 310 12.30 -14.21 -11.78
CA THR A 310 12.71 -15.63 -11.96
C THR A 310 12.87 -16.03 -13.43
N LEU A 311 11.98 -15.58 -14.33
CA LEU A 311 11.93 -16.02 -15.72
C LEU A 311 12.87 -15.19 -16.62
N LYS A 312 13.79 -15.83 -17.34
CA LYS A 312 14.64 -15.15 -18.34
C LYS A 312 13.78 -14.65 -19.50
N THR A 313 13.75 -13.33 -19.71
CA THR A 313 13.28 -12.77 -20.98
C THR A 313 14.42 -12.87 -21.99
N SER A 314 14.17 -13.51 -23.13
CA SER A 314 15.15 -13.73 -24.21
C SER A 314 15.82 -12.42 -24.73
N GLY A 315 15.30 -11.24 -24.35
CA GLY A 315 15.85 -9.93 -24.69
C GLY A 315 16.91 -9.35 -23.72
N SER A 316 17.12 -9.91 -22.53
CA SER A 316 18.02 -9.30 -21.51
C SER A 316 19.52 -9.39 -21.87
N ALA A 317 19.88 -10.29 -22.81
CA ALA A 317 21.25 -10.41 -23.32
C ALA A 317 21.73 -9.16 -24.10
N ALA A 318 20.83 -8.29 -24.57
CA ALA A 318 21.20 -7.05 -25.26
C ALA A 318 21.71 -5.97 -24.28
N SER A 319 21.07 -5.80 -23.11
CA SER A 319 21.51 -4.82 -22.10
C SER A 319 22.82 -5.23 -21.41
N ALA A 320 23.08 -6.53 -21.24
CA ALA A 320 24.34 -7.02 -20.68
C ALA A 320 25.53 -6.87 -21.66
N ARG A 321 25.29 -6.82 -22.98
CA ARG A 321 26.33 -6.61 -24.00
C ARG A 321 26.75 -5.15 -24.15
N GLN A 322 25.88 -4.19 -23.80
CA GLN A 322 26.22 -2.75 -23.84
C GLN A 322 27.28 -2.36 -22.78
N ARG A 323 27.41 -3.14 -21.69
CA ARG A 323 28.43 -2.89 -20.63
C ARG A 323 29.80 -3.52 -20.91
N ARG A 324 30.00 -4.24 -22.02
CA ARG A 324 31.30 -4.87 -22.38
C ARG A 324 31.85 -4.42 -23.73
N ARG A 325 31.61 -3.18 -24.14
CA ARG A 325 32.34 -2.55 -25.24
C ARG A 325 32.80 -1.14 -24.88
N THR A 326 33.82 -1.07 -24.04
CA THR A 326 34.79 0.03 -24.08
C THR A 326 36.18 -0.58 -23.84
N SER A 327 36.94 -0.78 -24.91
CA SER A 327 38.38 -1.06 -24.82
C SER A 327 39.15 0.00 -25.59
N SER A 328 40.00 0.71 -24.83
CA SER A 328 41.25 1.40 -25.17
C SER A 328 41.29 2.42 -26.30
N LEU A 329 41.46 3.68 -25.91
CA LEU A 329 42.51 4.55 -26.46
C LEU A 329 43.17 5.39 -25.35
N ASN A 330 44.49 5.46 -25.42
CA ASN A 330 45.46 6.04 -24.47
C ASN A 330 45.35 7.58 -24.39
N SER A 331 45.46 8.25 -23.23
CA SER A 331 46.70 8.74 -22.57
C SER A 331 46.35 10.01 -21.71
N PRO A 332 47.25 10.63 -20.91
CA PRO A 332 48.05 10.12 -19.80
C PRO A 332 47.99 10.98 -18.48
N LYS A 333 48.20 10.29 -17.34
CA LYS A 333 48.90 10.68 -16.08
C LYS A 333 48.74 12.11 -15.48
N GLU A 334 48.24 12.19 -14.24
CA GLU A 334 49.03 12.65 -13.09
C GLU A 334 48.49 12.15 -11.73
N ASN A 335 49.38 12.05 -10.74
CA ASN A 335 49.43 11.06 -9.66
C ASN A 335 48.75 11.43 -8.32
N GLN A 336 48.18 10.41 -7.64
CA GLN A 336 48.22 9.99 -6.20
C GLN A 336 48.23 11.05 -5.08
N ALA A 337 47.61 10.98 -3.88
CA ALA A 337 46.80 10.09 -3.00
C ALA A 337 46.73 10.82 -1.60
N PRO A 338 46.24 10.31 -0.44
CA PRO A 338 45.14 9.38 -0.08
C PRO A 338 44.18 9.92 1.06
N GLY A 339 42.99 9.32 1.21
CA GLY A 339 42.41 9.00 2.54
C GLY A 339 41.19 9.79 3.07
N HIS A 340 39.98 9.20 2.98
CA HIS A 340 39.13 8.81 4.13
C HIS A 340 37.81 8.15 3.63
N PRO A 341 37.28 7.09 4.29
CA PRO A 341 36.04 6.44 3.89
C PRO A 341 34.85 7.00 4.66
N GLU A 342 33.87 7.61 3.96
CA GLU A 342 32.55 7.86 4.53
C GLU A 342 31.62 6.69 4.22
N ARG A 343 31.41 5.85 5.24
CA ARG A 343 30.33 4.86 5.31
C ARG A 343 29.01 5.59 5.51
N SER A 344 28.18 5.65 4.47
CA SER A 344 26.74 5.81 4.64
C SER A 344 26.15 4.46 5.07
N VAL A 345 25.44 4.48 6.19
CA VAL A 345 24.82 3.32 6.83
C VAL A 345 23.50 3.05 6.12
N SER A 346 23.49 2.08 5.21
CA SER A 346 22.26 1.50 4.67
C SER A 346 21.67 0.50 5.66
N ASP A 347 20.52 0.85 6.20
CA ASP A 347 19.63 -0.05 6.91
C ASP A 347 18.86 -0.90 5.88
N GLY A 348 19.30 -2.15 5.70
CA GLY A 348 18.78 -3.06 4.66
C GLY A 348 19.30 -4.48 4.81
N ARG A 349 19.73 -4.86 6.02
CA ARG A 349 20.50 -6.10 6.23
C ARG A 349 19.66 -7.38 6.37
N LEU A 350 18.42 -7.37 5.90
CA LEU A 350 17.58 -8.56 5.76
C LEU A 350 17.04 -8.80 4.34
N VAL A 351 17.57 -8.10 3.33
CA VAL A 351 17.28 -8.35 1.89
C VAL A 351 18.37 -9.21 1.22
N GLY A 352 19.48 -9.49 1.92
CA GLY A 352 20.63 -10.22 1.37
C GLY A 352 20.47 -11.74 1.21
N ALA A 353 19.32 -12.33 1.52
CA ALA A 353 19.11 -13.78 1.44
C ALA A 353 18.28 -14.25 0.23
N LEU A 354 17.77 -13.32 -0.61
CA LEU A 354 16.95 -13.64 -1.79
C LEU A 354 17.56 -13.17 -3.12
N THR A 355 18.80 -12.68 -3.13
CA THR A 355 19.44 -12.14 -4.35
C THR A 355 20.13 -13.18 -5.23
N ASP A 356 20.17 -14.44 -4.84
CA ASP A 356 20.69 -15.54 -5.69
C ASP A 356 19.55 -16.36 -6.31
N ILE A 357 18.53 -15.71 -6.88
CA ILE A 357 17.55 -16.41 -7.73
C ILE A 357 18.24 -16.69 -9.07
N SER A 358 18.67 -17.94 -9.26
CA SER A 358 19.08 -18.46 -10.56
C SER A 358 17.96 -18.22 -11.57
N GLN A 359 18.18 -17.32 -12.52
CA GLN A 359 17.22 -17.05 -13.58
C GLN A 359 16.98 -18.33 -14.41
N VAL A 360 15.71 -18.74 -14.51
CA VAL A 360 15.27 -20.00 -15.13
C VAL A 360 14.91 -19.76 -16.61
N GLU A 361 15.26 -20.71 -17.48
CA GLU A 361 14.79 -20.73 -18.87
C GLU A 361 13.35 -21.24 -18.90
N ALA A 362 12.41 -20.30 -18.94
CA ALA A 362 10.98 -20.58 -18.87
C ALA A 362 10.47 -21.26 -20.15
N LYS A 363 9.73 -22.37 -20.01
CA LYS A 363 8.98 -22.98 -21.10
C LYS A 363 7.67 -22.24 -21.38
N TYR A 364 7.03 -22.59 -22.50
CA TYR A 364 5.79 -21.95 -22.96
C TYR A 364 4.68 -21.89 -21.89
N PRO A 365 4.38 -22.97 -21.12
CA PRO A 365 3.35 -22.91 -20.08
C PRO A 365 3.60 -21.82 -19.02
N ALA A 366 4.85 -21.62 -18.62
CA ALA A 366 5.22 -20.59 -17.65
C ALA A 366 5.07 -19.16 -18.21
N LEU A 367 5.38 -18.96 -19.49
CA LEU A 367 5.17 -17.69 -20.18
C LEU A 367 3.68 -17.39 -20.35
N ALA A 368 2.89 -18.39 -20.70
CA ALA A 368 1.43 -18.28 -20.78
C ALA A 368 0.82 -17.96 -19.41
N PHE A 369 1.27 -18.62 -18.34
CA PHE A 369 0.85 -18.32 -16.98
C PHE A 369 1.15 -16.88 -16.58
N LYS A 370 2.34 -16.35 -16.89
CA LYS A 370 2.69 -14.94 -16.65
C LYS A 370 1.75 -13.99 -17.39
N GLN A 371 1.43 -14.28 -18.66
CA GLN A 371 0.51 -13.46 -19.46
C GLN A 371 -0.91 -13.49 -18.88
N GLN A 372 -1.42 -14.68 -18.53
CA GLN A 372 -2.73 -14.85 -17.89
C GLN A 372 -2.80 -14.11 -16.55
N LEU A 373 -1.75 -14.19 -15.73
CA LEU A 373 -1.68 -13.46 -14.46
C LEU A 373 -1.64 -11.94 -14.66
N THR A 374 -0.98 -11.46 -15.72
CA THR A 374 -0.99 -10.04 -16.10
C THR A 374 -2.41 -9.59 -16.47
N ALA A 375 -3.08 -10.34 -17.35
CA ALA A 375 -4.47 -10.05 -17.73
C ALA A 375 -5.42 -10.12 -16.52
N LEU A 376 -5.17 -11.03 -15.57
CA LEU A 376 -5.95 -11.14 -14.34
C LEU A 376 -5.75 -9.93 -13.42
N LEU A 377 -4.51 -9.46 -13.26
CA LEU A 377 -4.19 -8.25 -12.52
C LEU A 377 -4.92 -7.03 -13.11
N GLU A 378 -4.86 -6.88 -14.44
CA GLU A 378 -5.54 -5.82 -15.19
C GLU A 378 -7.07 -5.91 -15.03
N LYS A 379 -7.64 -7.12 -15.09
CA LYS A 379 -9.07 -7.37 -14.86
C LYS A 379 -9.48 -6.93 -13.45
N VAL A 380 -8.76 -7.34 -12.41
CA VAL A 380 -9.07 -6.95 -11.02
C VAL A 380 -8.97 -5.44 -10.84
N TYR A 381 -7.90 -4.82 -11.33
CA TYR A 381 -7.74 -3.37 -11.30
C TYR A 381 -8.90 -2.66 -12.01
N GLY A 382 -9.28 -3.14 -13.19
CA GLY A 382 -10.39 -2.61 -13.97
C GLY A 382 -11.74 -2.72 -13.25
N VAL A 383 -11.99 -3.82 -12.54
CA VAL A 383 -13.22 -4.02 -11.75
C VAL A 383 -13.26 -3.04 -10.57
N ILE A 384 -12.19 -2.94 -9.77
CA ILE A 384 -12.12 -1.99 -8.64
C ILE A 384 -12.35 -0.55 -9.13
N ARG A 385 -11.68 -0.17 -10.22
CA ARG A 385 -11.84 1.14 -10.85
C ARG A 385 -13.28 1.38 -11.30
N HIS A 386 -13.89 0.41 -11.96
CA HIS A 386 -15.28 0.52 -12.42
C HIS A 386 -16.24 0.70 -11.25
N ASP A 387 -16.10 -0.09 -10.19
CA ASP A 387 -17.01 -0.04 -9.05
C ASP A 387 -16.89 1.30 -8.32
N LEU A 388 -15.67 1.82 -8.16
CA LEU A 388 -15.43 3.16 -7.62
C LEU A 388 -16.03 4.26 -8.51
N LYS A 389 -15.80 4.21 -9.83
CA LYS A 389 -16.39 5.18 -10.79
C LYS A 389 -17.92 5.14 -10.73
N LYS A 390 -18.53 3.95 -10.62
CA LYS A 390 -19.97 3.76 -10.55
C LYS A 390 -20.56 4.38 -9.28
N GLU A 391 -19.95 4.15 -8.12
CA GLU A 391 -20.36 4.78 -6.86
C GLU A 391 -20.30 6.31 -6.94
N LEU A 392 -19.20 6.85 -7.46
CA LEU A 392 -19.01 8.29 -7.63
C LEU A 392 -20.00 8.91 -8.63
N SER A 393 -20.26 8.24 -9.75
CA SER A 393 -21.16 8.72 -10.81
C SER A 393 -22.56 9.06 -10.27
N SER A 394 -23.03 8.32 -9.27
CA SER A 394 -24.35 8.56 -8.66
C SER A 394 -24.43 9.89 -7.91
N LEU A 395 -23.30 10.43 -7.45
CA LEU A 395 -23.21 11.67 -6.67
C LEU A 395 -22.74 12.87 -7.51
N LEU A 396 -21.83 12.65 -8.48
CA LEU A 396 -21.22 13.73 -9.27
C LEU A 396 -22.26 14.56 -10.03
N GLY A 397 -23.35 13.95 -10.51
CA GLY A 397 -24.43 14.67 -11.18
C GLY A 397 -25.16 15.70 -10.29
N LEU A 398 -25.13 15.49 -8.97
CA LEU A 398 -25.71 16.35 -7.93
C LEU A 398 -24.75 17.45 -7.45
N CYS A 399 -23.46 17.35 -7.80
CA CYS A 399 -22.41 18.23 -7.31
C CYS A 399 -22.19 19.48 -8.17
N ILE A 400 -22.96 19.65 -9.25
CA ILE A 400 -22.78 20.74 -10.23
C ILE A 400 -23.77 21.89 -10.06
N GLN A 401 -24.89 21.66 -9.39
CA GLN A 401 -25.87 22.68 -9.08
C GLN A 401 -25.90 22.88 -7.57
N ALA A 402 -25.76 24.13 -7.13
CA ALA A 402 -25.91 24.48 -5.72
C ALA A 402 -27.34 24.11 -5.28
N PRO A 403 -27.51 23.30 -4.22
CA PRO A 403 -28.79 23.04 -3.58
C PRO A 403 -29.53 24.35 -3.29
N ARG A 404 -30.61 24.61 -4.02
CA ARG A 404 -31.48 25.77 -3.79
C ARG A 404 -32.35 25.47 -2.58
N THR A 405 -31.85 25.74 -1.38
CA THR A 405 -32.72 25.87 -0.22
C THR A 405 -33.62 27.08 -0.47
N PHE A 406 -34.94 26.86 -0.61
CA PHE A 406 -35.92 27.94 -0.59
C PHE A 406 -35.91 28.60 0.79
N VAL A 407 -34.91 29.42 1.05
CA VAL A 407 -34.85 30.27 2.23
C VAL A 407 -35.86 31.38 1.97
N VAL A 408 -37.08 31.20 2.49
CA VAL A 408 -38.00 32.31 2.74
C VAL A 408 -37.20 33.34 3.54
N SER A 409 -36.97 34.49 2.93
CA SER A 409 -36.09 35.57 3.39
C SER A 409 -36.16 35.81 4.92
N PRO A 410 -35.09 35.54 5.70
CA PRO A 410 -34.97 36.08 7.03
C PRO A 410 -34.35 37.46 6.87
N ARG A 411 -35.22 38.47 6.88
CA ARG A 411 -34.83 39.83 7.19
C ARG A 411 -34.38 39.84 8.66
N GLY A 412 -33.14 39.45 8.92
CA GLY A 412 -32.61 39.31 10.28
C GLY A 412 -31.12 38.94 10.28
N THR A 413 -30.32 39.86 10.79
CA THR A 413 -28.87 39.76 11.03
C THR A 413 -28.48 38.52 11.83
N GLY A 414 -27.66 37.64 11.26
CA GLY A 414 -26.97 36.57 11.99
C GLY A 414 -26.17 35.65 11.06
N SER A 415 -24.84 35.64 11.19
CA SER A 415 -23.90 34.85 10.36
C SER A 415 -23.93 33.33 10.63
N GLN A 416 -24.79 32.84 11.53
CA GLN A 416 -24.84 31.41 11.91
C GLN A 416 -25.81 30.59 11.05
N GLY A 417 -26.76 31.21 10.33
CA GLY A 417 -27.70 30.51 9.46
C GLY A 417 -27.12 30.09 8.10
N THR A 418 -26.06 30.76 7.64
CA THR A 418 -25.37 30.49 6.37
C THR A 418 -24.50 29.24 6.45
N ASP A 419 -23.87 28.97 7.60
CA ASP A 419 -22.98 27.81 7.78
C ASP A 419 -23.77 26.50 7.72
N MET A 420 -24.93 26.39 8.38
CA MET A 420 -25.75 25.17 8.33
C MET A 420 -26.31 24.89 6.93
N ALA A 421 -26.69 25.94 6.18
CA ALA A 421 -27.17 25.80 4.80
C ALA A 421 -26.04 25.42 3.83
N GLN A 422 -24.84 25.99 3.99
CA GLN A 422 -23.63 25.58 3.26
C GLN A 422 -23.20 24.15 3.61
N GLN A 423 -23.31 23.75 4.87
CA GLN A 423 -22.91 22.42 5.34
C GLN A 423 -23.88 21.33 4.84
N ALA A 424 -25.19 21.62 4.79
CA ALA A 424 -26.17 20.77 4.11
C ALA A 424 -25.94 20.72 2.58
N SER A 425 -25.53 21.84 1.99
CA SER A 425 -25.18 21.93 0.57
C SER A 425 -23.94 21.07 0.21
N MET A 426 -23.00 20.90 1.15
CA MET A 426 -21.75 20.14 0.94
C MET A 426 -21.87 18.63 1.17
N ALA A 427 -23.05 18.12 1.53
CA ALA A 427 -23.23 16.70 1.87
C ALA A 427 -22.84 15.74 0.73
N HIS A 428 -23.10 16.10 -0.53
CA HIS A 428 -22.72 15.28 -1.69
C HIS A 428 -21.21 15.22 -1.88
N TRP A 429 -20.52 16.36 -1.76
CA TRP A 429 -19.06 16.42 -1.81
C TRP A 429 -18.41 15.63 -0.67
N GLN A 430 -18.91 15.79 0.56
CA GLN A 430 -18.41 15.01 1.71
C GLN A 430 -18.63 13.50 1.53
N SER A 431 -19.73 13.10 0.90
CA SER A 431 -19.99 11.70 0.54
C SER A 431 -18.98 11.17 -0.49
N ILE A 432 -18.62 11.98 -1.49
CA ILE A 432 -17.56 11.66 -2.47
C ILE A 432 -16.21 11.47 -1.75
N ILE A 433 -15.81 12.41 -0.88
CA ILE A 433 -14.57 12.31 -0.10
C ILE A 433 -14.56 11.04 0.76
N LYS A 434 -15.70 10.69 1.38
CA LYS A 434 -15.84 9.46 2.17
C LYS A 434 -15.66 8.20 1.32
N ILE A 435 -16.24 8.15 0.10
CA ILE A 435 -16.07 7.01 -0.81
C ILE A 435 -14.60 6.85 -1.22
N LEU A 436 -13.94 7.95 -1.61
CA LEU A 436 -12.52 7.95 -1.97
C LEU A 436 -11.64 7.47 -0.80
N THR A 437 -11.92 7.97 0.41
CA THR A 437 -11.18 7.60 1.64
C THR A 437 -11.39 6.14 2.00
N ASN A 438 -12.61 5.64 1.93
CA ASN A 438 -12.92 4.24 2.20
C ASN A 438 -12.20 3.30 1.21
N SER A 439 -12.25 3.63 -0.08
CA SER A 439 -11.54 2.86 -1.12
C SER A 439 -10.03 2.83 -0.87
N LEU A 440 -9.43 3.98 -0.57
CA LEU A 440 -8.02 4.07 -0.19
C LEU A 440 -7.69 3.18 1.02
N ASN A 441 -8.51 3.24 2.06
CA ASN A 441 -8.28 2.46 3.28
C ASN A 441 -8.35 0.96 3.02
N VAL A 442 -9.29 0.49 2.19
CA VAL A 442 -9.40 -0.91 1.77
C VAL A 442 -8.16 -1.35 0.99
N LEU A 443 -7.66 -0.51 0.06
CA LEU A 443 -6.46 -0.82 -0.71
C LEU A 443 -5.20 -0.85 0.18
N LYS A 444 -5.09 0.09 1.13
CA LYS A 444 -3.97 0.15 2.10
C LYS A 444 -3.98 -1.02 3.07
N SER A 445 -5.14 -1.39 3.62
CA SER A 445 -5.26 -2.50 4.56
C SER A 445 -4.93 -3.85 3.92
N ASN A 446 -5.12 -3.96 2.61
CA ASN A 446 -4.76 -5.12 1.80
C ASN A 446 -3.37 -5.02 1.14
N TYR A 447 -2.52 -4.08 1.60
CA TYR A 447 -1.14 -3.94 1.14
C TYR A 447 -1.02 -3.89 -0.40
N VAL A 448 -1.95 -3.22 -1.07
CA VAL A 448 -1.85 -2.98 -2.51
C VAL A 448 -0.66 -2.06 -2.74
N PRO A 449 0.23 -2.36 -3.70
CA PRO A 449 1.38 -1.52 -4.02
C PRO A 449 0.98 -0.05 -4.24
N PRO A 450 1.64 0.92 -3.58
CA PRO A 450 1.26 2.33 -3.66
C PRO A 450 1.22 2.88 -5.09
N PHE A 451 2.12 2.40 -5.97
CA PHE A 451 2.08 2.71 -7.40
C PHE A 451 0.73 2.41 -8.05
N LEU A 452 0.11 1.24 -7.77
CA LEU A 452 -1.21 0.89 -8.34
C LEU A 452 -2.32 1.75 -7.75
N ILE A 453 -2.23 2.09 -6.47
CA ILE A 453 -3.18 3.00 -5.80
C ILE A 453 -3.13 4.39 -6.42
N CYS A 454 -1.91 4.93 -6.63
CA CYS A 454 -1.70 6.22 -7.27
C CYS A 454 -2.31 6.24 -8.68
N LYS A 455 -2.01 5.22 -9.49
CA LYS A 455 -2.58 5.07 -10.84
C LYS A 455 -4.11 5.01 -10.84
N LEU A 456 -4.70 4.31 -9.87
CA LEU A 456 -6.15 4.24 -9.70
C LEU A 456 -6.74 5.61 -9.46
N PHE A 457 -6.23 6.36 -8.47
CA PHE A 457 -6.78 7.66 -8.13
C PHE A 457 -6.55 8.71 -9.23
N THR A 458 -5.44 8.64 -9.98
CA THR A 458 -5.25 9.49 -11.16
C THR A 458 -6.38 9.26 -12.18
N GLN A 459 -6.72 8.01 -12.50
CA GLN A 459 -7.83 7.72 -13.42
C GLN A 459 -9.20 8.08 -12.85
N VAL A 460 -9.41 7.94 -11.55
CA VAL A 460 -10.65 8.35 -10.88
C VAL A 460 -10.83 9.86 -10.91
N PHE A 461 -9.78 10.64 -10.68
CA PHE A 461 -9.83 12.09 -10.75
C PHE A 461 -10.03 12.58 -12.19
N SER A 462 -9.40 11.92 -13.17
CA SER A 462 -9.66 12.16 -14.58
C SER A 462 -11.13 11.92 -14.94
N PHE A 463 -11.72 10.83 -14.43
CA PHE A 463 -13.16 10.57 -14.57
C PHE A 463 -14.05 11.63 -13.89
N ILE A 464 -13.71 12.06 -12.67
CA ILE A 464 -14.42 13.15 -11.98
C ILE A 464 -14.38 14.43 -12.84
N ASN A 465 -13.21 14.76 -13.41
CA ASN A 465 -13.06 15.90 -14.32
C ASN A 465 -14.03 15.78 -15.51
N VAL A 466 -14.03 14.64 -16.20
CA VAL A 466 -14.92 14.38 -17.35
C VAL A 466 -16.40 14.52 -16.96
N GLN A 467 -16.82 13.89 -15.87
CA GLN A 467 -18.23 13.89 -15.44
C GLN A 467 -18.73 15.28 -15.09
N LEU A 468 -17.97 16.03 -14.28
CA LEU A 468 -18.37 17.37 -13.86
C LEU A 468 -18.32 18.36 -15.03
N PHE A 469 -17.25 18.31 -15.83
CA PHE A 469 -17.07 19.21 -16.96
C PHE A 469 -18.15 18.99 -18.03
N ASN A 470 -18.41 17.73 -18.41
CA ASN A 470 -19.47 17.42 -19.38
C ASN A 470 -20.85 17.82 -18.82
N SER A 471 -21.11 17.57 -17.54
CA SER A 471 -22.37 17.99 -16.88
C SER A 471 -22.57 19.50 -16.91
N LEU A 472 -21.49 20.28 -16.75
CA LEU A 472 -21.51 21.74 -16.86
C LEU A 472 -21.83 22.19 -18.30
N LEU A 473 -21.19 21.56 -19.30
CA LEU A 473 -21.33 21.97 -20.70
C LEU A 473 -22.67 21.59 -21.35
N LEU A 474 -23.35 20.60 -20.79
CA LEU A 474 -24.64 20.12 -21.27
C LEU A 474 -25.84 20.89 -20.70
N ARG A 475 -25.66 21.64 -19.60
CA ARG A 475 -26.75 22.28 -18.86
C ARG A 475 -26.51 23.77 -18.66
N ARG A 476 -27.32 24.59 -19.33
CA ARG A 476 -27.21 26.05 -19.28
C ARG A 476 -27.36 26.59 -17.86
N GLU A 477 -28.27 26.02 -17.09
CA GLU A 477 -28.58 26.41 -15.72
C GLU A 477 -27.44 26.13 -14.72
N CYS A 478 -26.42 25.36 -15.11
CA CYS A 478 -25.24 25.10 -14.29
C CYS A 478 -24.13 26.15 -14.50
N CYS A 479 -24.18 26.90 -15.60
CA CYS A 479 -23.19 27.93 -15.92
C CYS A 479 -23.58 29.27 -15.26
N SER A 480 -23.44 29.37 -13.95
CA SER A 480 -23.67 30.62 -13.21
C SER A 480 -22.56 30.88 -12.18
N PHE A 481 -22.52 32.09 -11.62
CA PHE A 481 -21.54 32.44 -10.60
C PHE A 481 -21.75 31.60 -9.33
N SER A 482 -22.99 31.48 -8.86
CA SER A 482 -23.30 30.74 -7.63
C SER A 482 -22.97 29.24 -7.73
N ASN A 483 -23.26 28.62 -8.88
CA ASN A 483 -22.87 27.23 -9.14
C ASN A 483 -21.36 27.08 -9.26
N GLY A 484 -20.68 28.06 -9.88
CA GLY A 484 -19.23 28.13 -9.92
C GLY A 484 -18.60 28.12 -8.53
N GLU A 485 -19.09 28.97 -7.61
CA GLU A 485 -18.63 29.00 -6.21
C GLU A 485 -18.86 27.64 -5.51
N TYR A 486 -20.04 27.04 -5.69
CA TYR A 486 -20.36 25.75 -5.08
C TYR A 486 -19.43 24.64 -5.57
N VAL A 487 -19.22 24.53 -6.89
CA VAL A 487 -18.30 23.54 -7.45
C VAL A 487 -16.88 23.83 -7.01
N LYS A 488 -16.47 25.11 -6.94
CA LYS A 488 -15.15 25.50 -6.43
C LYS A 488 -14.92 25.00 -5.00
N ALA A 489 -15.87 25.21 -4.10
CA ALA A 489 -15.77 24.72 -2.72
C ALA A 489 -15.60 23.19 -2.65
N GLY A 490 -16.34 22.44 -3.49
CA GLY A 490 -16.15 20.99 -3.63
C GLY A 490 -14.79 20.57 -4.19
N LEU A 491 -14.27 21.31 -5.16
CA LEU A 491 -12.93 21.08 -5.71
C LEU A 491 -11.83 21.39 -4.68
N ASP A 492 -12.01 22.41 -3.84
CA ASP A 492 -11.09 22.75 -2.76
C ASP A 492 -11.02 21.60 -1.71
N GLU A 493 -12.15 20.92 -1.41
CA GLU A 493 -12.16 19.72 -0.55
C GLU A 493 -11.41 18.54 -1.19
N LEU A 494 -11.56 18.33 -2.50
CA LEU A 494 -10.80 17.31 -3.24
C LEU A 494 -9.30 17.64 -3.27
N GLU A 495 -8.93 18.91 -3.41
CA GLU A 495 -7.55 19.37 -3.31
C GLU A 495 -6.99 19.08 -1.91
N HIS A 496 -7.75 19.40 -0.86
CA HIS A 496 -7.34 19.14 0.51
C HIS A 496 -7.14 17.65 0.77
N TRP A 497 -8.05 16.79 0.27
CA TRP A 497 -7.92 15.34 0.36
C TRP A 497 -6.66 14.82 -0.34
N CYS A 498 -6.31 15.35 -1.52
CA CYS A 498 -5.06 15.03 -2.20
C CYS A 498 -3.82 15.44 -1.40
N HIS A 499 -3.83 16.60 -0.74
CA HIS A 499 -2.71 17.06 0.09
C HIS A 499 -2.57 16.27 1.40
N TRP A 500 -3.68 15.75 1.93
CA TRP A 500 -3.68 14.91 3.13
C TRP A 500 -3.03 13.54 2.88
N LEU A 501 -3.11 13.04 1.65
CA LEU A 501 -2.39 11.84 1.22
C LEU A 501 -0.88 12.07 1.16
N THR A 502 -0.07 11.04 1.42
CA THR A 502 1.36 11.11 1.09
C THR A 502 1.52 11.20 -0.43
N GLU A 503 2.59 11.87 -0.88
CA GLU A 503 2.92 12.06 -2.30
C GLU A 503 2.92 10.73 -3.09
N GLU A 504 3.27 9.64 -2.41
CA GLU A 504 3.26 8.27 -2.93
C GLU A 504 1.88 7.76 -3.39
N TYR A 505 0.79 8.21 -2.75
CA TYR A 505 -0.58 7.80 -3.12
C TYR A 505 -1.31 8.84 -3.96
N ALA A 506 -1.06 10.13 -3.71
CA ALA A 506 -1.72 11.21 -4.45
C ALA A 506 -1.23 11.31 -5.90
N GLY A 507 0.09 11.22 -6.11
CA GLY A 507 0.71 11.46 -7.42
C GLY A 507 0.22 12.74 -8.08
N SER A 508 -0.10 12.66 -9.37
CA SER A 508 -0.61 13.77 -10.18
C SER A 508 -2.15 13.85 -10.22
N SER A 509 -2.86 13.22 -9.28
CA SER A 509 -4.33 13.11 -9.36
C SER A 509 -5.04 14.47 -9.37
N TRP A 510 -4.50 15.47 -8.67
CA TRP A 510 -5.05 16.83 -8.67
C TRP A 510 -4.99 17.53 -10.05
N ASP A 511 -3.94 17.24 -10.82
CA ASP A 511 -3.72 17.85 -12.14
C ASP A 511 -4.75 17.38 -13.18
N GLU A 512 -5.36 16.21 -12.95
CA GLU A 512 -6.39 15.65 -13.82
C GLU A 512 -7.68 16.48 -13.82
N LEU A 513 -7.94 17.26 -12.77
CA LEU A 513 -9.14 18.13 -12.63
C LEU A 513 -9.03 19.46 -13.41
N LYS A 514 -8.02 19.62 -14.28
CA LYS A 514 -7.71 20.89 -14.97
C LYS A 514 -8.88 21.51 -15.75
N HIS A 515 -9.72 20.72 -16.42
CA HIS A 515 -10.78 21.27 -17.27
C HIS A 515 -11.91 21.85 -16.44
N ILE A 516 -12.42 21.09 -15.45
CA ILE A 516 -13.47 21.61 -14.55
C ILE A 516 -12.95 22.77 -13.70
N ARG A 517 -11.70 22.72 -13.22
CA ARG A 517 -11.07 23.81 -12.47
C ARG A 517 -11.00 25.10 -13.28
N GLN A 518 -10.54 25.04 -14.52
CA GLN A 518 -10.46 26.22 -15.39
C GLN A 518 -11.85 26.74 -15.77
N ALA A 519 -12.81 25.85 -16.06
CA ALA A 519 -14.19 26.25 -16.35
C ALA A 519 -14.83 26.98 -15.16
N VAL A 520 -14.67 26.44 -13.94
CA VAL A 520 -15.15 27.07 -12.71
C VAL A 520 -14.44 28.40 -12.46
N THR A 521 -13.11 28.46 -12.66
CA THR A 521 -12.33 29.71 -12.56
C THR A 521 -12.89 30.81 -13.48
N LEU A 522 -13.27 30.46 -14.70
CA LEU A 522 -13.90 31.39 -15.64
C LEU A 522 -15.30 31.83 -15.18
N LEU A 523 -16.11 30.92 -14.64
CA LEU A 523 -17.45 31.22 -14.13
C LEU A 523 -17.42 32.18 -12.93
N ILE A 524 -16.46 32.04 -12.03
CA ILE A 524 -16.31 32.87 -10.82
C ILE A 524 -15.48 34.14 -11.05
N LEU A 525 -14.93 34.34 -12.24
CA LEU A 525 -14.13 35.52 -12.54
C LEU A 525 -15.01 36.78 -12.54
N GLU A 526 -14.78 37.69 -11.58
CA GLU A 526 -15.58 38.91 -11.38
C GLU A 526 -15.44 39.90 -12.56
N GLU A 527 -14.22 40.08 -13.05
CA GLU A 527 -13.89 41.04 -14.12
C GLU A 527 -13.91 40.43 -15.53
N LYS A 528 -14.67 39.35 -15.76
CA LYS A 528 -14.64 38.66 -17.06
C LYS A 528 -15.05 39.54 -18.27
N HIS A 529 -15.77 40.63 -18.01
CA HIS A 529 -16.17 41.64 -19.01
C HIS A 529 -15.02 42.56 -19.46
N SER A 530 -13.91 42.63 -18.72
CA SER A 530 -12.75 43.46 -19.08
C SER A 530 -11.60 42.64 -19.67
N LYS A 531 -11.71 41.30 -19.70
CA LYS A 531 -10.65 40.42 -20.19
C LYS A 531 -10.73 40.23 -21.69
N SER A 532 -9.56 40.26 -22.32
CA SER A 532 -9.36 39.92 -23.72
C SER A 532 -9.41 38.40 -23.95
N LEU A 533 -9.64 37.99 -25.20
CA LEU A 533 -9.58 36.57 -25.59
C LEU A 533 -8.22 35.93 -25.25
N LYS A 534 -7.13 36.71 -25.36
CA LYS A 534 -5.78 36.22 -25.09
C LYS A 534 -5.59 35.92 -23.60
N GLU A 535 -5.98 36.85 -22.73
CA GLU A 535 -5.90 36.65 -21.28
C GLU A 535 -6.76 35.44 -20.85
N ILE A 536 -7.98 35.32 -21.39
CA ILE A 536 -8.87 34.17 -21.10
C ILE A 536 -8.20 32.84 -21.50
N THR A 537 -7.57 32.78 -22.67
CA THR A 537 -6.99 31.53 -23.20
C THR A 537 -5.65 31.20 -22.55
N ASP A 538 -4.75 32.18 -22.42
CA ASP A 538 -3.37 31.96 -22.04
C ASP A 538 -3.19 31.94 -20.51
N ASP A 539 -3.90 32.82 -19.79
CA ASP A 539 -3.69 33.03 -18.36
C ASP A 539 -4.68 32.25 -17.49
N PHE A 540 -5.95 32.14 -17.91
CA PHE A 540 -7.01 31.53 -17.10
C PHE A 540 -7.39 30.11 -17.52
N CYS A 541 -7.47 29.85 -18.83
CA CYS A 541 -8.05 28.61 -19.36
C CYS A 541 -7.21 27.91 -20.46
N PRO A 542 -5.91 27.65 -20.25
CA PRO A 542 -5.04 27.07 -21.28
C PRO A 542 -5.35 25.61 -21.65
N ALA A 543 -6.12 24.89 -20.84
CA ALA A 543 -6.54 23.52 -21.13
C ALA A 543 -7.89 23.46 -21.88
N LEU A 544 -8.64 24.55 -21.97
CA LEU A 544 -9.95 24.57 -22.64
C LEU A 544 -9.82 24.89 -24.12
N SER A 545 -10.50 24.11 -24.97
CA SER A 545 -10.56 24.37 -26.40
C SER A 545 -11.39 25.62 -26.71
N MET A 546 -11.19 26.21 -27.89
CA MET A 546 -12.01 27.36 -28.35
C MET A 546 -13.51 27.02 -28.36
N GLN A 547 -13.88 25.78 -28.69
CA GLN A 547 -15.27 25.32 -28.68
C GLN A 547 -15.85 25.29 -27.26
N GLN A 548 -15.08 24.76 -26.30
CA GLN A 548 -15.47 24.69 -24.89
C GLN A 548 -15.61 26.09 -24.28
N LEU A 549 -14.64 26.98 -24.54
CA LEU A 549 -14.69 28.38 -24.09
C LEU A 549 -15.90 29.11 -24.66
N TYR A 550 -16.15 29.00 -25.96
CA TYR A 550 -17.34 29.58 -26.60
C TYR A 550 -18.64 29.05 -25.96
N ARG A 551 -18.70 27.73 -25.69
CA ARG A 551 -19.87 27.09 -25.09
C ARG A 551 -20.12 27.59 -23.67
N ILE A 552 -19.11 27.64 -22.80
CA ILE A 552 -19.24 28.17 -21.43
C ILE A 552 -19.68 29.63 -21.48
N SER A 553 -19.03 30.45 -22.32
CA SER A 553 -19.28 31.89 -22.43
C SER A 553 -20.70 32.21 -22.86
N THR A 554 -21.26 31.41 -23.78
CA THR A 554 -22.62 31.61 -24.30
C THR A 554 -23.71 31.04 -23.39
N MET A 555 -23.38 30.05 -22.56
CA MET A 555 -24.32 29.49 -21.58
C MET A 555 -24.35 30.28 -20.28
N TYR A 556 -23.30 31.04 -19.97
CA TYR A 556 -23.19 31.80 -18.73
C TYR A 556 -24.41 32.70 -18.50
N CYS A 557 -25.01 32.57 -17.31
CA CYS A 557 -26.07 33.42 -16.81
C CYS A 557 -25.72 33.82 -15.38
N ASP A 558 -25.49 35.11 -15.15
CA ASP A 558 -25.26 35.57 -13.78
C ASP A 558 -26.56 35.59 -12.97
N ASP A 559 -26.45 35.17 -11.71
CA ASP A 559 -27.55 34.97 -10.77
C ASP A 559 -27.36 35.65 -9.41
N LYS A 560 -26.18 36.23 -9.12
CA LYS A 560 -25.87 36.79 -7.79
C LYS A 560 -25.50 38.26 -7.78
N PHE A 561 -24.68 38.73 -8.73
CA PHE A 561 -24.05 40.06 -8.65
C PHE A 561 -24.36 41.00 -9.82
N GLY A 562 -25.10 40.56 -10.83
CA GLY A 562 -25.27 41.31 -12.08
C GLY A 562 -23.96 41.51 -12.85
N THR A 563 -22.92 40.73 -12.54
CA THR A 563 -21.66 40.66 -13.27
C THR A 563 -21.91 40.41 -14.75
N LEU A 564 -21.34 41.29 -15.57
CA LEU A 564 -21.40 41.17 -17.01
C LEU A 564 -20.64 39.91 -17.43
N GLY A 565 -21.24 39.15 -18.34
CA GLY A 565 -20.59 38.00 -18.98
C GLY A 565 -19.41 38.42 -19.86
N ILE A 566 -18.85 37.46 -20.58
CA ILE A 566 -17.76 37.73 -21.52
C ILE A 566 -18.27 38.68 -22.63
N PRO A 567 -17.49 39.70 -23.04
CA PRO A 567 -17.90 40.67 -24.04
C PRO A 567 -18.30 40.03 -25.37
N SER A 568 -19.28 40.61 -26.05
CA SER A 568 -19.84 40.03 -27.29
C SER A 568 -18.82 40.00 -28.43
N ASP A 569 -17.89 40.95 -28.48
CA ASP A 569 -16.77 40.99 -29.42
C ASP A 569 -15.74 39.89 -29.15
N VAL A 570 -15.49 39.56 -27.88
CA VAL A 570 -14.63 38.44 -27.47
C VAL A 570 -15.29 37.10 -27.85
N VAL A 571 -16.58 36.94 -27.59
CA VAL A 571 -17.35 35.75 -28.00
C VAL A 571 -17.41 35.60 -29.53
N ALA A 572 -17.57 36.72 -30.26
CA ALA A 572 -17.51 36.73 -31.72
C ALA A 572 -16.12 36.32 -32.23
N SER A 573 -15.06 36.75 -31.56
CA SER A 573 -13.67 36.36 -31.86
C SER A 573 -13.43 34.86 -31.62
N MET A 574 -14.01 34.28 -30.57
CA MET A 574 -13.99 32.82 -30.33
C MET A 574 -14.65 32.07 -31.50
N ARG A 575 -15.85 32.51 -31.92
CA ARG A 575 -16.56 31.93 -33.07
C ARG A 575 -15.75 32.06 -34.38
N ALA A 576 -15.14 33.22 -34.61
CA ALA A 576 -14.31 33.45 -35.80
C ALA A 576 -13.09 32.52 -35.84
N LYS A 577 -12.41 32.31 -34.71
CA LYS A 577 -11.28 31.36 -34.63
C LYS A 577 -11.70 29.90 -34.83
N MET A 578 -12.88 29.50 -34.35
CA MET A 578 -13.43 28.16 -34.57
C MET A 578 -13.69 27.89 -36.07
N ILE A 579 -14.25 28.87 -36.79
CA ILE A 579 -14.54 28.76 -38.23
C ILE A 579 -13.27 28.89 -39.07
N GLY A 580 -12.37 29.81 -38.70
CA GLY A 580 -11.13 30.09 -39.44
C GLY A 580 -10.04 29.01 -39.35
N GLY A 581 -10.11 28.13 -38.35
CA GLY A 581 -9.23 26.95 -38.24
C GLY A 581 -9.69 25.72 -39.03
N SER A 582 -10.87 25.77 -39.66
CA SER A 582 -11.58 24.61 -40.22
C SER A 582 -11.55 24.58 -41.75
N SER A 583 -10.38 24.62 -42.38
CA SER A 583 -10.24 24.60 -43.85
C SER A 583 -10.24 23.20 -44.48
N SER A 584 -10.89 22.20 -43.88
CA SER A 584 -11.04 20.87 -44.49
C SER A 584 -12.45 20.28 -44.27
N PRO A 585 -13.11 19.70 -45.29
CA PRO A 585 -14.53 19.32 -45.22
C PRO A 585 -14.83 18.00 -44.46
N SER A 586 -13.81 17.29 -43.96
CA SER A 586 -13.95 15.99 -43.29
C SER A 586 -14.14 16.06 -41.78
N VAL A 587 -14.35 17.26 -41.22
CA VAL A 587 -14.23 17.58 -39.79
C VAL A 587 -15.58 17.98 -39.17
N GLN A 588 -16.69 17.81 -39.88
CA GLN A 588 -18.02 18.14 -39.36
C GLN A 588 -18.37 17.37 -38.07
N ASP A 589 -17.71 16.22 -37.83
CA ASP A 589 -17.82 15.42 -36.61
C ASP A 589 -16.99 16.00 -35.42
N ASP A 590 -15.85 16.66 -35.67
CA ASP A 590 -15.04 17.30 -34.60
C ASP A 590 -15.58 18.67 -34.16
N ILE A 591 -16.49 19.28 -34.94
CA ILE A 591 -17.20 20.51 -34.55
C ILE A 591 -18.16 20.23 -33.36
N ASN A 592 -18.50 18.96 -33.13
CA ASN A 592 -19.36 18.53 -32.02
C ASN A 592 -18.58 17.98 -30.81
N SER A 593 -17.26 17.79 -30.89
CA SER A 593 -16.47 17.20 -29.80
C SER A 593 -16.00 18.25 -28.79
N PHE A 594 -16.97 18.92 -28.14
CA PHE A 594 -16.68 19.80 -26.99
C PHE A 594 -16.65 19.04 -25.66
N LEU A 595 -17.15 17.80 -25.64
CA LEU A 595 -17.14 16.92 -24.48
C LEU A 595 -15.80 16.22 -24.33
N LEU A 596 -15.47 15.86 -23.09
CA LEU A 596 -14.31 15.02 -22.80
C LEU A 596 -14.71 13.54 -22.81
N ASP A 597 -13.81 12.70 -23.29
CA ASP A 597 -13.95 11.24 -23.24
C ASP A 597 -13.29 10.67 -21.98
N ASP A 598 -13.91 9.63 -21.42
CA ASP A 598 -13.32 8.87 -20.30
C ASP A 598 -12.32 7.84 -20.82
N ASP A 599 -11.11 7.81 -20.26
CA ASP A 599 -10.09 6.82 -20.63
C ASP A 599 -10.26 5.53 -19.82
N PHE A 600 -10.50 4.43 -20.53
CA PHE A 600 -10.63 3.09 -19.97
C PHE A 600 -9.35 2.26 -20.05
N SER A 601 -8.25 2.80 -20.59
CA SER A 601 -6.97 2.10 -20.72
C SER A 601 -6.39 1.69 -19.35
N ILE A 602 -5.51 0.69 -19.35
CA ILE A 602 -4.72 0.34 -18.16
C ILE A 602 -3.50 1.28 -18.09
N PRO A 603 -3.28 2.01 -16.99
CA PRO A 603 -2.30 3.09 -16.94
C PRO A 603 -0.88 2.65 -16.52
N PHE A 604 -0.59 1.35 -16.62
CA PHE A 604 0.68 0.73 -16.25
C PHE A 604 0.99 -0.46 -17.16
N SER A 605 2.27 -0.75 -17.29
CA SER A 605 2.79 -1.90 -18.02
C SER A 605 3.41 -2.94 -17.09
N VAL A 606 3.68 -4.12 -17.64
CA VAL A 606 4.47 -5.19 -17.00
C VAL A 606 5.84 -4.66 -16.55
N ASP A 607 6.46 -3.76 -17.32
CA ASP A 607 7.77 -3.18 -17.00
C ASP A 607 7.71 -2.18 -15.84
N ASP A 608 6.59 -1.48 -15.66
CA ASP A 608 6.39 -0.59 -14.51
C ASP A 608 6.28 -1.39 -13.22
N ILE A 609 5.57 -2.53 -13.28
CA ILE A 609 5.50 -3.49 -12.18
C ILE A 609 6.91 -3.97 -11.82
N ALA A 610 7.74 -4.34 -12.81
CA ALA A 610 9.10 -4.84 -12.56
C ALA A 610 10.04 -3.88 -11.79
N ARG A 611 9.68 -2.60 -11.68
CA ARG A 611 10.44 -1.56 -10.96
C ARG A 611 10.05 -1.43 -9.48
N LEU A 612 8.99 -2.09 -9.04
CA LEU A 612 8.65 -2.31 -7.61
C LEU A 612 9.61 -3.33 -6.99
#